data_AF-A0A135UKJ0-F1
#
_entry.id   AF-A0A135UKJ0-F1
#
_cell.length_a   1.000
_cell.length_b   1.000
_cell.length_c   1.000
_cell.angle_alpha   90.00
_cell.angle_beta   90.00
_cell.angle_gamma   90.00
#
_symmetry.space_group_name_H-M   'P 1'
#
loop_
_entity.id
_entity.type
_entity.pdbx_description
1 polymer ?
#
loop_
_entity_poly.entity_id
_entity_poly.type
_entity_poly.pdbx_seq_one_letter_code
_entity_poly.pdbx_strand_id
1 'polypeptide(L)'
;MDRQTIIETNRSLRTIKNELENLLEKGVISEDAYDSMHATLPAETPLHGAASRAAPNAAATPVQHNNPNSPAPTAAMAALN
;
A
#
# COMPACT_ATOMS: atom_id res chain seq x y z
N MET A 1 -15.39 9.98 -12.42
CA MET A 1 -14.07 9.74 -13.03
C MET A 1 -14.12 8.34 -13.61
N ASP A 2 -13.78 8.16 -14.87
CA ASP A 2 -13.83 6.83 -15.51
C ASP A 2 -12.73 5.93 -14.96
N ARG A 3 -12.93 4.61 -15.00
CA ARG A 3 -11.96 3.64 -14.48
C ARG A 3 -10.56 3.84 -15.10
N GLN A 4 -10.51 4.13 -16.40
CA GLN A 4 -9.25 4.38 -17.10
C GLN A 4 -8.55 5.61 -16.55
N THR A 5 -9.27 6.71 -16.37
CA THR A 5 -8.76 7.95 -15.78
C THR A 5 -8.28 7.75 -14.34
N ILE A 6 -8.96 6.93 -13.54
CA ILE A 6 -8.51 6.58 -12.18
C ILE A 6 -7.17 5.84 -12.23
N ILE A 7 -7.02 4.89 -13.15
CA ILE A 7 -5.77 4.12 -13.32
C ILE A 7 -4.62 5.04 -13.70
N GLU A 8 -4.85 5.94 -14.66
CA GLU A 8 -3.84 6.91 -15.11
C GLU A 8 -3.46 7.88 -13.99
N THR A 9 -4.45 8.40 -13.26
CA THR A 9 -4.23 9.30 -12.12
C THR A 9 -3.39 8.62 -11.03
N ASN A 10 -3.77 7.40 -10.62
CA ASN A 10 -3.02 6.67 -9.60
C ASN A 10 -1.60 6.32 -10.07
N ARG A 11 -1.41 6.00 -11.36
CA ARG A 11 -0.07 5.79 -11.94
C ARG A 11 0.78 7.06 -11.81
N SER A 12 0.24 8.21 -12.21
CA SER A 12 0.93 9.49 -12.10
C SER A 12 1.28 9.83 -10.66
N LEU A 13 0.37 9.61 -9.70
CA LEU A 13 0.64 9.83 -8.28
C LEU A 13 1.82 9.00 -7.77
N ARG A 14 1.88 7.72 -8.15
CA ARG A 14 3.00 6.84 -7.78
C ARG A 14 4.31 7.30 -8.42
N THR A 15 4.29 7.68 -9.69
CA THR A 15 5.47 8.24 -10.36
C THR A 15 5.98 9.48 -9.63
N ILE A 16 5.09 10.41 -9.27
CA ILE A 16 5.49 11.63 -8.55
C ILE A 16 6.13 11.28 -7.21
N LYS A 17 5.52 10.38 -6.42
CA LYS A 17 6.08 9.95 -5.12
C LYS A 17 7.48 9.36 -5.27
N ASN A 18 7.68 8.47 -6.24
CA ASN A 18 8.99 7.85 -6.50
C ASN A 18 10.04 8.90 -6.93
N GLU A 19 9.67 9.87 -7.77
CA GLU A 19 10.60 10.93 -8.15
C GLU A 19 10.93 11.86 -6.97
N LEU A 20 9.98 12.16 -6.08
CA LEU A 20 10.25 12.90 -4.84
C LEU A 20 11.23 12.15 -3.94
N GLU A 21 11.08 10.83 -3.78
CA GLU A 21 12.02 9.99 -3.04
C GLU A 21 13.43 10.01 -3.66
N ASN A 22 13.52 9.89 -4.98
CA ASN A 22 14.78 9.94 -5.73
C ASN A 22 15.49 11.29 -5.59
N LEU A 23 14.74 12.40 -5.60
CA LEU A 23 15.30 13.74 -5.39
C LEU A 23 15.79 13.95 -3.96
N LEU A 24 15.07 13.40 -2.97
CA LEU A 24 15.49 13.41 -1.57
C LEU A 24 16.78 12.61 -1.38
N GLU A 25 16.86 11.40 -1.92
CA GLU A 25 18.04 10.52 -1.82
C GLU A 25 19.29 11.16 -2.43
N LYS A 26 19.12 11.92 -3.52
CA LYS A 26 20.20 12.69 -4.16
C LYS A 26 20.57 13.98 -3.41
N GLY A 27 19.83 14.34 -2.36
CA GLY A 27 20.03 15.59 -1.61
C GLY A 27 19.66 16.85 -2.39
N VAL A 28 18.84 16.74 -3.44
CA VAL A 28 18.37 17.88 -4.24
C VAL A 28 17.30 18.68 -3.48
N ILE A 29 16.47 17.98 -2.70
CA ILE A 29 15.46 18.56 -1.81
C ILE A 29 15.74 18.13 -0.37
N SER A 30 15.33 18.96 0.59
CA SER A 30 15.40 18.62 2.02
C SER A 30 14.25 17.69 2.43
N GLU A 31 14.40 17.06 3.59
CA GLU A 31 13.35 16.22 4.19
C GLU A 31 12.06 17.01 4.44
N ASP A 32 12.14 18.25 4.95
CA ASP A 32 10.97 19.11 5.13
C ASP A 32 10.24 19.41 3.80
N ALA A 33 10.99 19.58 2.71
CA ALA A 33 10.43 19.85 1.40
C ALA A 33 9.77 18.59 0.82
N TYR A 34 10.38 17.42 1.01
CA TYR A 34 9.78 16.13 0.68
C TYR A 34 8.46 15.95 1.42
N ASP A 35 8.44 16.12 2.74
CA ASP A 35 7.24 15.92 3.57
C ASP A 35 6.12 16.87 3.18
N SER A 36 6.43 18.15 2.98
CA SER A 36 5.47 19.15 2.53
C SER A 36 4.87 18.79 1.17
N MET A 37 5.71 18.47 0.18
CA MET A 37 5.23 18.09 -1.16
C MET A 37 4.47 16.75 -1.14
N HIS A 38 4.96 15.76 -0.40
CA HIS A 38 4.31 14.46 -0.28
C HIS A 38 2.93 14.58 0.39
N ALA A 39 2.81 15.41 1.42
CA ALA A 39 1.55 15.68 2.11
C ALA A 39 0.52 16.42 1.25
N THR A 40 0.97 17.20 0.25
CA THR A 40 0.04 17.86 -0.69
C THR A 40 -0.55 16.92 -1.75
N LEU A 41 0.03 15.73 -1.95
CA LEU A 41 -0.48 14.78 -2.93
C LEU A 41 -1.81 14.17 -2.45
N PRO A 42 -2.84 14.11 -3.30
CA PRO A 42 -4.09 13.46 -2.95
C PRO A 42 -3.90 11.94 -2.77
N ALA A 43 -4.77 11.34 -1.97
CA ALA A 43 -4.82 9.89 -1.82
C ALA A 43 -5.23 9.21 -3.14
N GLU A 44 -4.69 8.00 -3.38
CA GLU A 44 -5.08 7.19 -4.53
C GLU A 44 -6.55 6.77 -4.43
N THR A 45 -7.27 6.82 -5.55
CA THR A 45 -8.67 6.40 -5.59
C THR A 45 -8.74 4.87 -5.72
N PRO A 46 -9.51 4.16 -4.88
CA PRO A 46 -9.61 2.71 -4.96
C PRO A 46 -10.28 2.27 -6.26
N LEU A 47 -9.66 1.31 -6.96
CA LEU A 47 -10.21 0.75 -8.20
C LEU A 47 -11.45 -0.14 -7.97
N HIS A 48 -11.64 -0.63 -6.74
CA HIS A 48 -12.67 -1.59 -6.38
C HIS A 48 -13.33 -1.15 -5.05
N GLY A 49 -14.20 -0.14 -5.13
CA GLY A 49 -14.75 0.52 -3.93
C GLY A 49 -16.22 0.91 -3.98
N ALA A 50 -17.01 0.45 -4.96
CA ALA A 50 -18.46 0.72 -5.01
C ALA A 50 -19.33 -0.48 -5.41
N ALA A 51 -18.78 -1.70 -5.35
CA ALA A 51 -19.57 -2.91 -5.56
C ALA A 51 -19.00 -4.08 -4.74
N SER A 52 -19.18 -4.05 -3.42
CA SER A 52 -19.62 -5.21 -2.63
C SER A 52 -19.42 -4.99 -1.12
N ARG A 53 -20.57 -4.79 -0.46
CA ARG A 53 -20.94 -5.30 0.87
C ARG A 53 -20.29 -4.65 2.09
N ALA A 54 -21.15 -3.93 2.81
CA ALA A 54 -21.03 -3.70 4.23
C ALA A 54 -20.62 -4.99 4.98
N ALA A 55 -19.58 -4.90 5.79
CA ALA A 55 -19.35 -5.75 6.94
C ALA A 55 -18.96 -4.83 8.10
N PRO A 56 -19.80 -4.67 9.13
CA PRO A 56 -19.41 -3.96 10.34
C PRO A 56 -18.54 -4.86 11.22
N ASN A 57 -17.50 -4.26 11.78
CA ASN A 57 -16.78 -4.66 13.00
C ASN A 57 -15.89 -5.91 12.93
N ALA A 58 -14.58 -5.69 12.99
CA ALA A 58 -13.76 -6.20 14.09
C ALA A 58 -12.40 -5.49 14.11
N ALA A 59 -12.16 -4.75 15.18
CA ALA A 59 -10.86 -4.23 15.54
C ALA A 59 -9.89 -5.38 15.87
N ALA A 60 -8.67 -5.34 15.30
CA ALA A 60 -7.41 -5.71 15.94
C ALA A 60 -6.28 -5.80 14.87
N THR A 61 -5.38 -4.83 14.87
CA THR A 61 -3.96 -5.05 14.55
C THR A 61 -3.30 -5.82 15.73
N PRO A 62 -2.09 -6.42 15.60
CA PRO A 62 -1.03 -6.04 14.67
C PRO A 62 -0.19 -7.16 14.01
N VAL A 63 0.47 -6.77 12.92
CA VAL A 63 1.76 -7.22 12.35
C VAL A 63 2.11 -8.71 12.30
N GLN A 64 2.37 -9.24 11.09
CA GLN A 64 3.52 -10.11 10.89
C GLN A 64 4.13 -9.97 9.49
N HIS A 65 5.34 -9.44 9.51
CA HIS A 65 6.33 -9.39 8.45
C HIS A 65 6.83 -10.84 8.20
N ASN A 66 6.67 -11.42 7.00
CA ASN A 66 7.69 -12.33 6.47
C ASN A 66 7.58 -12.57 4.95
N ASN A 67 8.74 -12.49 4.32
CA ASN A 67 9.07 -12.61 2.90
C ASN A 67 8.74 -14.02 2.30
N PRO A 68 8.63 -14.18 0.96
CA PRO A 68 8.11 -15.37 0.29
C PRO A 68 9.24 -16.32 -0.13
N ASN A 69 9.52 -17.36 0.65
CA ASN A 69 10.12 -18.60 0.16
C ASN A 69 10.06 -19.64 1.28
N SER A 70 9.46 -20.82 1.02
CA SER A 70 9.61 -22.13 1.71
C SER A 70 8.28 -22.85 1.94
N PRO A 71 8.27 -24.20 1.87
CA PRO A 71 7.14 -25.01 1.41
C PRO A 71 6.16 -25.42 2.52
N ALA A 72 5.01 -25.95 2.11
CA ALA A 72 3.91 -26.43 2.94
C ALA A 72 4.36 -27.38 4.08
N PRO A 73 3.80 -27.27 5.29
CA PRO A 73 4.03 -28.25 6.35
C PRO A 73 3.05 -29.42 6.16
N THR A 74 3.56 -30.51 5.59
CA THR A 74 3.03 -31.85 5.82
C THR A 74 3.36 -32.27 7.25
N ALA A 75 2.32 -32.64 8.01
CA ALA A 75 2.31 -33.53 9.17
C ALA A 75 3.14 -33.20 10.43
N ALA A 76 2.43 -32.70 11.46
CA ALA A 76 2.56 -33.05 12.88
C ALA A 76 1.22 -32.60 13.51
N MET A 77 0.45 -33.33 14.31
CA MET A 77 0.72 -34.30 15.38
C MET A 77 -0.69 -34.86 15.71
N ALA A 78 -0.97 -36.16 15.65
CA ALA A 78 -0.79 -37.04 16.79
C ALA A 78 -1.15 -36.37 18.13
N ALA A 79 -2.44 -36.08 18.36
CA ALA A 79 -2.97 -35.83 19.70
C ALA A 79 -4.51 -36.05 19.74
N LEU A 80 -4.90 -37.16 20.37
CA LEU A 80 -6.05 -37.26 21.27
C LEU A 80 -7.46 -37.06 20.69
N ASN A 81 -8.12 -38.15 20.29
CA ASN A 81 -9.18 -38.78 21.12
C ASN A 81 -9.65 -40.10 20.50
#